data_AF-T1HZ28-F1
#
_entry.id   AF-T1HZ28-F1
#
_cell.length_a   1.000
_cell.length_b   1.000
_cell.length_c   1.000
_cell.angle_alpha   90.00
_cell.angle_beta   90.00
_cell.angle_gamma   90.00
#
_symmetry.space_group_name_H-M   'P 1'
#
loop_
_entity.id
_entity.type
_entity.pdbx_description
1 polymer ?
#
loop_
_entity_poly.entity_id
_entity_poly.type
_entity_poly.pdbx_seq_one_letter_code
_entity_poly.pdbx_strand_id
1 'polypeptide(L)'
;MATYGSSKPSPLVDRINGTQATTVSEWTERYLTILEGRKLKPKTMSEYHKYLKAVNAHLGEFALHKVETKDIASFLNQWVNAGKVTMANCIRALLRDLFREAIAEGVLKSNPAEDTRNQRVDIQRERITLDAWRLICKAADTLPAWVGPRLDLALVTGQRLGDIQAVRWEDIKDGRFYIKQAKTGF
;
A
#
# COMPACT_ATOMS: atom_id res chain seq x y z
N MET A 1 -36.92 -21.88 -4.54
CA MET A 1 -36.63 -21.38 -5.90
C MET A 1 -36.11 -19.95 -5.78
N ALA A 2 -34.80 -19.74 -5.93
CA ALA A 2 -34.20 -18.41 -6.05
C ALA A 2 -33.10 -18.52 -7.11
N THR A 3 -33.28 -17.83 -8.23
CA THR A 3 -32.41 -17.87 -9.40
C THR A 3 -31.16 -17.05 -9.13
N TYR A 4 -30.00 -17.70 -9.22
CA TYR A 4 -28.68 -17.10 -9.10
C TYR A 4 -28.43 -16.13 -10.26
N GLY A 5 -28.27 -14.84 -9.96
CA GLY A 5 -27.76 -13.84 -10.89
C GLY A 5 -26.25 -14.02 -11.09
N SER A 6 -25.87 -14.91 -12.00
CA SER A 6 -24.52 -14.98 -12.56
C SER A 6 -24.25 -13.71 -13.38
N SER A 7 -23.42 -12.81 -12.85
CA SER A 7 -22.87 -11.68 -13.60
C SER A 7 -21.86 -12.22 -14.62
N LYS A 8 -22.34 -12.48 -15.85
CA LYS A 8 -21.56 -13.04 -16.95
C LYS A 8 -20.40 -12.11 -17.37
N PRO A 9 -19.26 -12.67 -17.82
CA PRO A 9 -18.19 -11.92 -18.44
C PRO A 9 -18.71 -11.23 -19.72
N SER A 10 -18.28 -10.00 -19.97
CA SER A 10 -18.69 -9.24 -21.17
C SER A 10 -18.33 -10.03 -22.43
N PRO A 11 -19.32 -10.44 -23.25
CA PRO A 11 -19.05 -11.22 -24.44
C PRO A 11 -18.43 -10.34 -25.53
N LEU A 12 -17.63 -10.97 -26.40
CA LEU A 12 -16.93 -10.40 -27.56
C LEU A 12 -17.79 -9.46 -28.45
N VAL A 13 -19.11 -9.55 -28.36
CA VAL A 13 -20.10 -8.66 -28.99
C VAL A 13 -19.98 -7.19 -28.55
N ASP A 14 -19.55 -6.90 -27.31
CA ASP A 14 -19.35 -5.50 -26.87
C ASP A 14 -18.20 -4.82 -27.64
N ARG A 15 -17.21 -5.60 -28.13
CA ARG A 15 -16.08 -5.08 -28.94
C ARG A 15 -16.48 -4.74 -30.37
N ILE A 16 -17.59 -5.28 -30.86
CA ILE A 16 -18.08 -5.09 -32.24
C ILE A 16 -18.98 -3.84 -32.34
N ASN A 17 -19.62 -3.41 -31.24
CA ASN A 17 -20.59 -2.30 -31.22
C ASN A 17 -19.97 -0.91 -31.01
N GLY A 18 -18.67 -0.72 -31.22
CA GLY A 18 -18.05 0.61 -31.29
C GLY A 18 -18.06 1.44 -29.99
N THR A 19 -18.46 0.86 -28.85
CA THR A 19 -18.33 1.51 -27.54
C THR A 19 -17.09 0.92 -26.87
N GLN A 20 -15.93 1.56 -27.05
CA GLN A 20 -14.70 1.16 -26.37
C GLN A 20 -14.85 1.40 -24.86
N ALA A 21 -15.47 0.44 -24.17
CA ALA A 21 -15.56 0.46 -22.72
C ALA A 21 -14.19 0.11 -22.16
N THR A 22 -13.43 1.12 -21.74
CA THR A 22 -12.14 0.95 -21.07
C THR A 22 -12.31 -0.02 -19.90
N THR A 23 -11.49 -1.06 -19.88
CA THR A 23 -11.45 -2.04 -18.78
C THR A 23 -10.66 -1.50 -17.60
N VAL A 24 -10.85 -2.07 -16.41
CA VAL A 24 -10.04 -1.72 -15.24
C VAL A 24 -8.56 -2.00 -15.52
N SER A 25 -8.23 -3.12 -16.19
CA SER A 25 -6.84 -3.44 -16.53
C SER A 25 -6.20 -2.36 -17.40
N GLU A 26 -6.85 -1.95 -18.50
CA GLU A 26 -6.37 -0.87 -19.37
C GLU A 26 -6.22 0.45 -18.58
N TRP A 27 -7.18 0.74 -17.69
CA TRP A 27 -7.11 1.92 -16.86
C TRP A 27 -5.97 1.86 -15.83
N THR A 28 -5.64 0.69 -15.27
CA THR A 28 -4.49 0.57 -14.35
C THR A 28 -3.17 0.85 -15.04
N GLU A 29 -3.00 0.49 -16.31
CA GLU A 29 -1.81 0.81 -17.09
C GLU A 29 -1.68 2.32 -17.31
N ARG A 30 -2.78 2.97 -17.68
CA ARG A 30 -2.85 4.45 -17.77
C ARG A 30 -2.51 5.12 -16.43
N TYR A 31 -3.09 4.61 -15.34
CA TYR A 31 -2.85 5.11 -13.99
C TYR A 31 -1.39 4.92 -13.53
N LEU A 32 -0.72 3.85 -13.95
CA LEU A 32 0.72 3.68 -13.69
C LEU A 32 1.55 4.80 -14.32
N THR A 33 1.26 5.19 -15.56
CA THR A 33 1.91 6.33 -16.21
C THR A 33 1.68 7.63 -15.45
N ILE A 34 0.47 7.84 -14.92
CA ILE A 34 0.16 9.00 -14.06
C ILE A 34 1.01 8.97 -12.78
N LEU A 35 1.11 7.80 -12.13
CA LEU A 35 1.91 7.62 -10.92
C LEU A 35 3.41 7.88 -11.13
N GLU A 36 3.95 7.48 -12.28
CA GLU A 36 5.34 7.77 -12.66
C GLU A 36 5.61 9.28 -12.77
N GLY A 37 4.66 10.04 -13.32
CA GLY A 37 4.72 11.51 -13.39
C GLY A 37 4.76 12.20 -12.02
N ARG A 38 4.25 11.56 -10.96
CA ARG A 38 4.20 12.11 -9.60
C ARG A 38 5.53 12.01 -8.83
N LYS A 39 6.59 11.44 -9.42
CA LYS A 39 7.95 11.34 -8.84
C LYS A 39 7.95 10.76 -7.42
N LEU A 40 7.16 9.71 -7.19
CA LEU A 40 7.05 9.03 -5.90
C LEU A 40 8.34 8.28 -5.53
N LYS A 41 8.59 8.08 -4.23
CA LYS A 41 9.72 7.27 -3.76
C LYS A 41 9.62 5.84 -4.33
N PRO A 42 10.74 5.18 -4.70
CA PRO A 42 10.72 3.85 -5.31
C PRO A 42 9.98 2.79 -4.48
N LYS A 43 10.09 2.86 -3.15
CA LYS A 43 9.38 1.96 -2.23
C LYS A 43 7.86 2.12 -2.34
N THR A 44 7.36 3.35 -2.38
CA THR A 44 5.94 3.65 -2.55
C THR A 44 5.43 3.13 -3.89
N MET A 45 6.21 3.33 -4.97
CA MET A 45 5.87 2.78 -6.29
C MET A 45 5.79 1.24 -6.27
N SER A 46 6.74 0.57 -5.61
CA SER A 46 6.71 -0.89 -5.46
C SER A 46 5.48 -1.38 -4.70
N GLU A 47 5.03 -0.65 -3.67
CA GLU A 47 3.80 -0.94 -2.94
C GLU A 47 2.57 -0.78 -3.83
N TYR A 48 2.48 0.31 -4.61
CA TYR A 48 1.36 0.55 -5.53
C TYR A 48 1.29 -0.50 -6.64
N HIS A 49 2.42 -0.93 -7.22
CA HIS A 49 2.45 -2.03 -8.19
C HIS A 49 1.85 -3.33 -7.62
N LYS A 50 2.17 -3.67 -6.35
CA LYS A 50 1.62 -4.86 -5.70
C LYS A 50 0.11 -4.76 -5.53
N TYR A 51 -0.39 -3.58 -5.16
CA TYR A 51 -1.82 -3.33 -5.00
C TYR A 51 -2.55 -3.39 -6.33
N LEU A 52 -2.02 -2.75 -7.37
CA LEU A 52 -2.61 -2.79 -8.72
C LEU A 52 -2.62 -4.21 -9.29
N LYS A 53 -1.57 -5.01 -9.05
CA LYS A 53 -1.58 -6.43 -9.41
C LYS A 53 -2.72 -7.20 -8.73
N ALA A 54 -2.97 -6.93 -7.45
CA ALA A 54 -4.09 -7.56 -6.74
C ALA A 54 -5.46 -7.09 -7.24
N VAL A 55 -5.57 -5.80 -7.61
CA VAL A 55 -6.78 -5.22 -8.22
C VAL A 55 -7.04 -5.86 -9.59
N ASN A 56 -6.04 -5.96 -10.46
CA ASN A 56 -6.18 -6.55 -11.79
C ASN A 56 -6.57 -8.04 -11.73
N ALA A 57 -6.08 -8.78 -10.73
CA ALA A 57 -6.46 -10.18 -10.55
C ALA A 57 -7.96 -10.37 -10.23
N HIS A 58 -8.66 -9.35 -9.72
CA HIS A 58 -10.07 -9.46 -9.30
C HIS A 58 -11.02 -8.64 -10.16
N LEU A 59 -10.64 -7.41 -10.48
CA LEU A 59 -11.48 -6.42 -11.17
C LEU A 59 -10.99 -6.16 -12.59
N GLY A 60 -9.86 -6.72 -13.02
CA GLY A 60 -9.19 -6.33 -14.28
C GLY A 60 -10.05 -6.47 -15.54
N GLU A 61 -10.87 -7.51 -15.61
CA GLU A 61 -11.76 -7.78 -16.76
C GLU A 61 -13.05 -6.95 -16.74
N PHE A 62 -13.35 -6.28 -15.63
CA PHE A 62 -14.56 -5.48 -15.52
C PHE A 62 -14.40 -4.22 -16.37
N ALA A 63 -15.47 -3.85 -17.07
CA ALA A 63 -15.56 -2.53 -17.68
C ALA A 63 -15.59 -1.48 -16.57
N LEU A 64 -14.80 -0.41 -16.70
CA LEU A 64 -14.60 0.57 -15.64
C LEU A 64 -15.91 1.21 -15.16
N HIS A 65 -16.87 1.41 -16.07
CA HIS A 65 -18.20 1.97 -15.78
C HIS A 65 -19.18 0.97 -15.12
N LYS A 66 -18.89 -0.33 -15.14
CA LYS A 66 -19.71 -1.37 -14.51
C LYS A 66 -19.26 -1.70 -13.09
N VAL A 67 -18.13 -1.15 -12.63
CA VAL A 67 -17.64 -1.40 -11.28
C VAL A 67 -18.52 -0.68 -10.27
N GLU A 68 -19.22 -1.44 -9.43
CA GLU A 68 -20.07 -0.89 -8.38
C GLU A 68 -19.38 -0.94 -7.01
N THR A 69 -19.89 -0.16 -6.06
CA THR A 69 -19.42 -0.16 -4.67
C THR A 69 -19.44 -1.55 -4.03
N LYS A 70 -20.37 -2.42 -4.43
CA LYS A 70 -20.49 -3.81 -3.94
C LYS A 70 -19.29 -4.67 -4.34
N ASP A 71 -18.77 -4.48 -5.55
CA ASP A 71 -17.67 -5.28 -6.09
C ASP A 71 -16.37 -4.91 -5.38
N ILE A 72 -16.17 -3.61 -5.16
CA ILE A 72 -15.04 -3.08 -4.38
C ILE A 72 -15.14 -3.56 -2.93
N ALA A 73 -16.32 -3.48 -2.30
CA ALA A 73 -16.50 -3.95 -0.93
C ALA A 73 -16.23 -5.46 -0.81
N SER A 74 -16.70 -6.27 -1.76
CA SER A 74 -16.44 -7.70 -1.83
C SER A 74 -14.93 -8.00 -1.94
N PHE A 75 -14.23 -7.30 -2.83
CA PHE A 75 -12.78 -7.43 -2.96
C PHE A 75 -12.02 -7.04 -1.69
N LEU A 76 -12.38 -5.91 -1.06
CA LEU A 76 -11.74 -5.46 0.18
C LEU A 76 -11.99 -6.44 1.34
N ASN A 77 -13.19 -7.03 1.42
CA ASN A 77 -13.54 -7.99 2.46
C ASN A 77 -12.67 -9.25 2.44
N GLN A 78 -12.11 -9.65 1.28
CA GLN A 78 -11.18 -10.78 1.22
C GLN A 78 -9.92 -10.53 2.07
N TRP A 79 -9.40 -9.30 2.06
CA TRP A 79 -8.25 -8.91 2.87
C TRP A 79 -8.60 -8.80 4.34
N VAL A 80 -9.80 -8.32 4.66
CA VAL A 80 -10.32 -8.24 6.03
C VAL A 80 -10.47 -9.64 6.61
N ASN A 81 -11.08 -10.57 5.88
CA ASN A 81 -11.28 -11.96 6.29
C ASN A 81 -9.93 -12.70 6.45
N ALA A 82 -8.90 -12.31 5.71
CA ALA A 82 -7.54 -12.79 5.87
C ALA A 82 -6.76 -12.12 7.04
N GLY A 83 -7.41 -11.28 7.86
CA GLY A 83 -6.80 -10.54 8.96
C GLY A 83 -5.90 -9.37 8.53
N LYS A 84 -5.86 -9.04 7.23
CA LYS A 84 -5.00 -8.01 6.65
C LYS A 84 -5.73 -6.67 6.51
N VAL A 85 -6.32 -6.19 7.61
CA VAL A 85 -7.19 -5.00 7.62
C VAL A 85 -6.46 -3.73 7.17
N THR A 86 -5.23 -3.50 7.62
CA THR A 86 -4.41 -2.36 7.17
C THR A 86 -4.19 -2.38 5.66
N MET A 87 -3.97 -3.57 5.09
CA MET A 87 -3.78 -3.74 3.66
C MET A 87 -5.05 -3.37 2.88
N ALA A 88 -6.22 -3.81 3.37
CA ALA A 88 -7.50 -3.45 2.78
C ALA A 88 -7.67 -1.92 2.72
N ASN A 89 -7.34 -1.21 3.80
CA ASN A 89 -7.42 0.25 3.83
C ASN A 89 -6.42 0.93 2.88
N CYS A 90 -5.19 0.41 2.75
CA CYS A 90 -4.21 0.92 1.78
C CYS A 90 -4.69 0.73 0.33
N ILE A 91 -5.20 -0.46 0.01
CA ILE A 91 -5.76 -0.76 -1.32
C ILE A 91 -6.97 0.12 -1.60
N ARG A 92 -7.87 0.32 -0.62
CA ARG A 92 -9.00 1.24 -0.74
C ARG A 92 -8.56 2.66 -1.05
N ALA A 93 -7.53 3.16 -0.36
CA ALA A 93 -7.00 4.50 -0.62
C ALA A 93 -6.47 4.63 -2.05
N LEU A 94 -5.77 3.60 -2.55
CA LEU A 94 -5.31 3.55 -3.94
C LEU A 94 -6.48 3.51 -4.93
N LEU A 95 -7.49 2.69 -4.69
CA LEU A 95 -8.67 2.59 -5.56
C LEU A 95 -9.42 3.92 -5.64
N ARG A 96 -9.57 4.63 -4.51
CA ARG A 96 -10.16 5.98 -4.50
C ARG A 96 -9.40 6.95 -5.40
N ASP A 97 -8.07 6.89 -5.38
CA ASP A 97 -7.23 7.75 -6.22
C ASP A 97 -7.30 7.34 -7.69
N LEU A 98 -7.25 6.04 -7.99
CA LEU A 98 -7.40 5.49 -9.34
C LEU A 98 -8.72 5.91 -10.01
N PHE A 99 -9.84 5.82 -9.28
CA PHE A 99 -11.14 6.24 -9.80
C PHE A 99 -11.28 7.77 -9.86
N ARG A 100 -10.57 8.52 -8.99
CA ARG A 100 -10.53 9.98 -9.07
C ARG A 100 -9.81 10.44 -10.34
N GLU A 101 -8.69 9.82 -10.70
CA GLU A 101 -8.00 10.09 -11.96
C GLU A 101 -8.89 9.75 -13.18
N ALA A 102 -9.69 8.68 -13.09
CA ALA A 102 -10.64 8.32 -14.15
C ALA A 102 -11.73 9.38 -14.35
N ILE A 103 -12.16 10.02 -13.26
CA ILE A 103 -13.10 11.15 -13.32
C ILE A 103 -12.42 12.38 -13.91
N ALA A 104 -11.16 12.65 -13.55
CA ALA A 104 -10.39 13.78 -14.07
C ALA A 104 -10.17 13.69 -15.60
N GLU A 105 -9.97 12.49 -16.14
CA GLU A 105 -9.90 12.24 -17.59
C GLU A 105 -11.30 12.11 -18.25
N GLY A 106 -12.39 12.26 -17.50
CA GLY A 106 -13.77 12.23 -18.03
C GLY A 106 -14.32 10.84 -18.37
N VAL A 107 -13.63 9.77 -17.96
CA VAL A 107 -14.04 8.37 -18.21
C VAL A 107 -15.21 7.97 -17.31
N LEU A 108 -15.25 8.51 -16.09
CA LEU A 108 -16.30 8.26 -15.10
C LEU A 108 -16.92 9.56 -14.58
N LYS A 109 -18.15 9.46 -14.08
CA LYS A 109 -18.86 10.58 -13.44
C LYS A 109 -18.84 10.52 -11.91
N SER A 110 -18.64 9.33 -11.34
CA SER A 110 -18.71 9.08 -9.90
C SER A 110 -17.67 8.06 -9.46
N ASN A 111 -17.21 8.18 -8.21
CA ASN A 111 -16.18 7.30 -7.65
C ASN A 111 -16.82 6.17 -6.83
N PRO A 112 -16.89 4.93 -7.33
CA PRO A 112 -17.51 3.82 -6.59
C PRO A 112 -16.75 3.44 -5.30
N ALA A 113 -15.46 3.79 -5.18
CA ALA A 113 -14.65 3.52 -4.01
C ALA A 113 -14.86 4.54 -2.86
N GLU A 114 -15.45 5.70 -3.15
CA GLU A 114 -15.72 6.76 -2.16
C GLU A 114 -16.64 6.23 -1.06
N ASP A 115 -17.73 5.55 -1.44
CA ASP A 115 -18.80 5.10 -0.56
C ASP A 115 -18.45 3.83 0.24
N THR A 116 -17.32 3.19 -0.05
CA THR A 116 -16.86 2.03 0.72
C THR A 116 -16.38 2.46 2.12
N ARG A 117 -16.57 1.63 3.14
CA ARG A 117 -16.17 1.97 4.51
C ARG A 117 -14.71 1.61 4.79
N ASN A 118 -14.00 2.51 5.47
CA ASN A 118 -12.73 2.15 6.09
C ASN A 118 -12.97 1.14 7.22
N GLN A 119 -12.09 0.15 7.30
CA GLN A 119 -12.16 -0.87 8.32
C GLN A 119 -11.35 -0.44 9.55
N ARG A 120 -11.88 -0.69 10.75
CA ARG A 120 -11.16 -0.36 11.99
C ARG A 120 -9.96 -1.28 12.14
N VAL A 121 -8.77 -0.70 12.23
CA VAL A 121 -7.53 -1.43 12.47
C VAL A 121 -7.26 -1.45 13.96
N ASP A 122 -7.06 -2.65 14.51
CA ASP A 122 -6.52 -2.81 15.85
C ASP A 122 -5.00 -3.00 15.79
N ILE A 123 -4.27 -2.25 16.61
CA ILE A 123 -2.80 -2.21 16.56
C ILE A 123 -2.25 -3.36 17.40
N GLN A 124 -1.84 -4.44 16.72
CA GLN A 124 -1.31 -5.65 17.35
C GLN A 124 0.14 -5.52 17.87
N ARG A 125 0.85 -4.43 17.52
CA ARG A 125 2.26 -4.26 17.91
C ARG A 125 2.36 -3.69 19.32
N GLU A 126 2.84 -4.51 20.24
CA GLU A 126 3.13 -4.13 21.63
C GLU A 126 4.35 -3.21 21.77
N ARG A 127 4.45 -2.55 22.93
CA ARG A 127 5.60 -1.73 23.31
C ARG A 127 6.60 -2.59 24.08
N ILE A 128 7.89 -2.34 23.86
CA ILE A 128 8.96 -3.06 24.56
C ILE A 128 9.17 -2.42 25.93
N THR A 129 9.10 -3.21 26.99
CA THR A 129 9.42 -2.79 28.37
C THR A 129 10.93 -2.81 28.60
N LEU A 130 11.39 -2.13 29.65
CA LEU A 130 12.82 -2.13 30.00
C LEU A 130 13.36 -3.53 30.31
N ASP A 131 12.56 -4.38 30.97
CA ASP A 131 12.98 -5.74 31.29
C ASP A 131 13.07 -6.61 30.03
N ALA A 132 12.10 -6.50 29.12
CA ALA A 132 12.16 -7.16 27.83
C ALA A 132 13.37 -6.66 27.01
N TRP A 133 13.67 -5.36 27.05
CA TRP A 133 14.85 -4.78 26.41
C TRP A 133 16.16 -5.38 26.94
N ARG A 134 16.32 -5.47 28.26
CA ARG A 134 17.50 -6.08 28.89
C ARG A 134 17.70 -7.53 28.47
N LEU A 135 16.60 -8.30 28.36
CA LEU A 135 16.65 -9.67 27.85
C LEU A 135 17.09 -9.74 26.39
N ILE A 136 16.59 -8.82 25.55
CA ILE A 136 17.00 -8.70 24.15
C ILE A 136 18.50 -8.36 24.04
N CYS A 137 19.01 -7.41 24.83
CA CYS A 137 20.43 -7.07 24.87
C CYS A 137 21.30 -8.28 25.26
N LYS A 138 20.90 -9.03 26.29
CA LYS A 138 21.61 -10.25 26.69
C LYS A 138 21.60 -11.32 25.60
N ALA A 139 20.50 -11.45 24.86
CA ALA A 139 20.45 -12.35 23.71
C ALA A 139 21.34 -11.88 22.55
N ALA A 140 21.50 -10.56 22.38
CA ALA A 140 22.36 -9.98 21.35
C ALA A 140 23.85 -10.33 21.52
N ASP A 141 24.30 -10.68 22.73
CA ASP A 141 25.67 -11.14 22.99
C ASP A 141 26.02 -12.44 22.24
N THR A 142 25.01 -13.20 21.82
CA THR A 142 25.18 -14.42 21.00
C THR A 142 25.21 -14.16 19.50
N LEU A 143 24.92 -12.92 19.10
CA LEU A 143 24.89 -12.47 17.71
C LEU A 143 26.21 -11.79 17.34
N PRO A 144 26.43 -11.43 16.06
CA PRO A 144 27.64 -10.72 15.67
C PRO A 144 27.90 -9.46 16.51
N ALA A 145 29.16 -9.17 16.79
CA ALA A 145 29.58 -8.12 17.73
C ALA A 145 29.06 -6.70 17.42
N TRP A 146 28.59 -6.45 16.19
CA TRP A 146 27.98 -5.17 15.80
C TRP A 146 26.51 -5.03 16.25
N VAL A 147 25.83 -6.12 16.61
CA VAL A 147 24.39 -6.10 16.92
C VAL A 147 24.12 -5.35 18.23
N GLY A 148 24.85 -5.66 19.30
CA GLY A 148 24.72 -4.98 20.60
C GLY A 148 24.89 -3.45 20.48
N PRO A 149 26.03 -2.95 19.99
CA PRO A 149 26.25 -1.51 19.79
C PRO A 149 25.20 -0.83 18.92
N ARG A 150 24.65 -1.55 17.93
CA ARG A 150 23.58 -1.01 17.08
C ARG A 150 22.25 -0.89 17.81
N LEU A 151 21.92 -1.81 18.72
CA LEU A 151 20.74 -1.70 19.58
C LEU A 151 20.87 -0.51 20.54
N ASP A 152 22.06 -0.34 21.14
CA ASP A 152 22.34 0.79 22.03
C ASP A 152 22.26 2.12 21.28
N LEU A 153 22.84 2.19 20.08
CA LEU A 153 22.76 3.37 19.22
C LEU A 153 21.29 3.69 18.88
N ALA A 154 20.47 2.68 18.61
CA ALA A 154 19.05 2.88 18.33
C ALA A 154 18.28 3.46 19.53
N LEU A 155 18.59 2.97 20.73
CA LEU A 155 17.95 3.44 21.96
C LEU A 155 18.36 4.87 22.30
N VAL A 156 19.66 5.18 22.25
CA VAL A 156 20.20 6.48 22.65
C VAL A 156 19.82 7.58 21.66
N THR A 157 19.81 7.27 20.37
CA THR A 157 19.53 8.29 19.33
C THR A 157 18.05 8.44 19.02
N GLY A 158 17.23 7.44 19.35
CA GLY A 158 15.81 7.40 18.99
C GLY A 158 15.54 7.40 17.48
N GLN A 159 16.56 7.15 16.65
CA GLN A 159 16.44 7.22 15.20
C GLN A 159 15.79 5.96 14.62
N ARG A 160 15.24 6.05 13.41
CA ARG A 160 14.64 4.88 12.75
C ARG A 160 15.74 3.92 12.32
N LEU A 161 15.43 2.63 12.37
CA LEU A 161 16.38 1.57 12.00
C LEU A 161 16.98 1.74 10.59
N GLY A 162 16.22 2.27 9.63
CA GLY A 162 16.72 2.55 8.28
C GLY A 162 17.70 3.72 8.23
N ASP A 163 17.49 4.73 9.08
CA ASP A 163 18.39 5.89 9.18
C ASP A 163 19.69 5.48 9.88
N ILE A 164 19.61 4.67 10.95
CA ILE A 164 20.76 4.08 11.66
C ILE A 164 21.65 3.24 10.72
N GLN A 165 21.06 2.54 9.76
CA GLN A 165 21.79 1.74 8.77
C GLN A 165 22.58 2.60 7.77
N ALA A 166 22.16 3.83 7.54
CA ALA A 166 22.75 4.71 6.55
C ALA A 166 23.89 5.58 7.12
N VAL A 167 24.05 5.57 8.45
CA VAL A 167 25.04 6.39 9.18
C VAL A 167 26.45 6.03 8.76
N ARG A 168 27.27 7.06 8.56
CA ARG A 168 28.70 6.96 8.30
C ARG A 168 29.49 7.70 9.37
N TRP A 169 30.77 7.36 9.52
CA TRP A 169 31.66 8.08 10.43
C TRP A 169 31.79 9.57 10.08
N GLU A 170 31.67 9.91 8.80
CA GLU A 170 31.67 11.29 8.29
C GLU A 170 30.49 12.13 8.81
N ASP A 171 29.41 11.50 9.27
CA ASP A 171 28.24 12.16 9.82
C ASP A 171 28.45 12.62 11.27
N ILE A 172 29.60 12.30 11.87
CA ILE A 172 29.99 12.73 13.21
C ILE A 172 31.05 13.83 13.09
N LYS A 173 30.70 15.05 13.50
CA LYS A 173 31.59 16.22 13.44
C LYS A 173 31.44 17.07 14.69
N ASP A 174 32.55 17.54 15.25
CA ASP A 174 32.57 18.42 16.43
C ASP A 174 31.76 17.88 17.63
N GLY A 175 31.81 16.56 17.85
CA GLY A 175 31.06 15.89 18.91
C GLY A 175 29.54 15.81 18.67
N ARG A 176 29.06 16.15 17.47
CA ARG A 176 27.65 16.10 17.09
C ARG A 176 27.40 15.03 16.04
N PHE A 177 26.24 14.41 16.14
CA PHE A 177 25.77 13.40 15.21
C PHE A 177 24.74 14.01 14.26
N TYR A 178 25.12 14.14 12.98
CA TYR A 178 24.28 14.73 11.94
C TYR A 178 23.55 13.62 11.18
N ILE A 179 22.22 13.63 11.17
CA ILE A 179 21.44 12.64 10.44
C ILE A 179 20.28 13.31 9.72
N LYS A 180 20.09 12.95 8.45
CA LYS A 180 18.92 13.36 7.65
C LYS A 180 18.01 12.16 7.48
N GLN A 181 16.79 12.23 8.01
CA GLN A 181 15.85 11.12 8.01
C GLN A 181 15.33 10.84 6.61
N ALA A 182 15.53 9.62 6.11
CA ALA A 182 15.13 9.23 4.76
C ALA A 182 13.61 9.22 4.57
N LYS A 183 12.84 8.99 5.64
CA LYS A 183 11.38 8.92 5.59
C LYS A 183 10.74 10.31 5.45
N THR A 184 11.10 11.23 6.34
CA THR A 184 10.48 12.55 6.51
C THR A 184 11.27 13.68 5.84
N GLY A 185 12.57 13.51 5.59
CA GLY A 185 13.41 14.46 4.87
C GLY A 185 14.07 15.56 5.71
N PHE A 186 13.80 15.59 7.03
CA PHE A 186 14.46 16.46 8.00
C PHE A 186 15.68 15.78 8.61
#